data_AF-A0A1A8UK73-F1
#
_entry.id   AF-A0A1A8UK73-F1
#
_cell.length_a   1.000
_cell.length_b   1.000
_cell.length_c   1.000
_cell.angle_alpha   90.00
_cell.angle_beta   90.00
_cell.angle_gamma   90.00
#
_symmetry.space_group_name_H-M   'P 1'
#
loop_
_entity.id
_entity.type
_entity.pdbx_description
1 polymer ?
#
loop_
_entity_poly.entity_id
_entity_poly.type
_entity_poly.pdbx_seq_one_letter_code
_entity_poly.pdbx_strand_id
1 'polypeptide(L)'
;MALSCIRLFNQVSVIRLCSSRTNRTKHGVYFQDASHQSRLYLSRNYSSSKVRQGIARHVSSRLQWVNAKYEGFLKRRFPRFYLLHHTFAQGFKQLFQDAKDVRRIKAKMVYEGVKFQDLPYREMEKLRQFRRDLIKAIPLMVISIPPFANYFVFVLMYFFPRQLLIPHFWNPKQKAEFQRVYHSFRVQHYRPVLKELEIMSHQLKNVPLKGQLTNLCAKVQSGANPKVSEILAVKNLFSSAPLGLKMMSVDHMRRTSPLLFLTPRLPAFLIGRRLNSHALELLQLDRALSRLGPHQLTDSELRQACYLRGISSDGLGVHQCREWLSQWLQVSSSLKESEVSLLLHTVVFLSANYPHVPSHH
;
A
#
# COMPACT_ATOMS: atom_id res chain seq x y z
N MET A 1 -25.34 16.84 5.07
CA MET A 1 -24.07 16.08 5.09
C MET A 1 -24.14 14.69 5.76
N ALA A 2 -25.17 14.29 6.53
CA ALA A 2 -25.21 12.97 7.17
C ALA A 2 -26.15 11.92 6.53
N LEU A 3 -27.24 12.33 5.84
CA LEU A 3 -28.30 11.40 5.43
C LEU A 3 -28.02 10.58 4.15
N SER A 4 -27.07 10.99 3.28
CA SER A 4 -26.74 10.24 2.06
C SER A 4 -25.65 9.19 2.25
N CYS A 5 -24.83 9.29 3.31
CA CYS A 5 -23.76 8.31 3.60
C CYS A 5 -24.26 7.11 4.42
N ILE A 6 -25.32 7.29 5.23
CA ILE A 6 -25.86 6.21 6.07
C ILE A 6 -26.53 5.11 5.23
N ARG A 7 -27.14 5.45 4.08
CA ARG A 7 -27.83 4.45 3.24
C ARG A 7 -26.90 3.48 2.50
N LEU A 8 -25.59 3.74 2.45
CA LEU A 8 -24.61 2.81 1.87
C LEU A 8 -24.02 1.81 2.88
N PHE A 9 -24.25 2.02 4.18
CA PHE A 9 -23.75 1.16 5.26
C PHE A 9 -24.70 0.00 5.64
N ASN A 10 -25.97 0.03 5.24
CA ASN A 10 -26.99 -0.97 5.64
C ASN A 10 -26.98 -2.29 4.84
N GLN A 11 -25.90 -2.66 4.17
CA GLN A 11 -25.75 -3.98 3.53
C GLN A 11 -24.61 -4.84 4.08
N VAL A 12 -24.12 -4.55 5.29
CA VAL A 12 -23.22 -5.47 6.00
C VAL A 12 -23.98 -6.04 7.20
N SER A 13 -24.69 -7.15 6.96
CA SER A 13 -25.18 -7.99 8.05
C SER A 13 -23.98 -8.59 8.78
N VAL A 14 -23.79 -8.12 10.00
CA VAL A 14 -23.14 -8.87 11.08
C VAL A 14 -24.12 -9.96 11.48
N ILE A 15 -23.66 -11.23 11.56
CA ILE A 15 -24.11 -12.34 12.45
C ILE A 15 -23.75 -13.69 11.81
N ARG A 16 -22.69 -14.33 12.33
CA ARG A 16 -22.59 -15.72 12.83
C ARG A 16 -21.15 -16.25 12.72
N LEU A 17 -20.40 -16.02 13.78
CA LEU A 17 -19.36 -16.93 14.26
C LEU A 17 -20.01 -17.87 15.28
N CYS A 18 -19.41 -19.06 15.41
CA CYS A 18 -19.67 -20.13 16.38
C CYS A 18 -20.77 -21.14 16.04
N SER A 19 -20.36 -22.28 15.46
CA SER A 19 -20.89 -23.58 15.86
C SER A 19 -19.70 -24.50 16.16
N SER A 20 -19.39 -24.61 17.45
CA SER A 20 -18.50 -25.64 17.97
C SER A 20 -19.22 -26.98 17.93
N ARG A 21 -18.48 -28.00 17.51
CA ARG A 21 -18.89 -29.38 17.31
C ARG A 21 -18.75 -30.12 18.65
N THR A 22 -19.86 -30.57 19.24
CA THR A 22 -19.83 -31.59 20.29
C THR A 22 -20.97 -32.58 20.09
N ASN A 23 -20.60 -33.86 20.06
CA ASN A 23 -21.48 -35.03 20.04
C ASN A 23 -22.19 -35.17 21.40
N ARG A 24 -23.50 -35.45 21.41
CA ARG A 24 -24.12 -36.33 22.41
C ARG A 24 -25.53 -36.81 22.03
N THR A 25 -25.64 -38.14 21.95
CA THR A 25 -26.76 -39.09 22.18
C THR A 25 -28.24 -38.68 22.11
N LYS A 26 -28.99 -39.58 21.46
CA LYS A 26 -30.45 -39.71 21.36
C LYS A 26 -31.13 -39.96 22.72
N HIS A 27 -32.35 -39.43 22.87
CA HIS A 27 -33.61 -40.00 23.41
C HIS A 27 -34.56 -38.78 23.52
N GLY A 28 -35.64 -38.68 22.76
CA GLY A 28 -36.88 -39.43 22.95
C GLY A 28 -37.85 -38.56 23.76
N VAL A 29 -38.97 -38.14 23.16
CA VAL A 29 -40.33 -38.11 23.71
C VAL A 29 -41.23 -37.29 22.79
N TYR A 30 -42.30 -37.96 22.38
CA TYR A 30 -43.50 -37.48 21.72
C TYR A 30 -44.12 -36.26 22.41
N PHE A 31 -44.58 -35.29 21.61
CA PHE A 31 -45.85 -34.63 21.88
C PHE A 31 -46.56 -34.38 20.56
N GLN A 32 -47.75 -34.95 20.48
CA GLN A 32 -48.72 -34.83 19.39
C GLN A 32 -49.80 -33.92 19.96
N ASP A 33 -50.08 -32.76 19.34
CA ASP A 33 -51.47 -32.45 18.98
C ASP A 33 -51.66 -31.20 18.11
N ALA A 34 -52.80 -31.26 17.39
CA ALA A 34 -53.65 -30.16 16.94
C ALA A 34 -53.19 -29.25 15.79
N SER A 35 -53.52 -29.72 14.58
CA SER A 35 -54.37 -29.02 13.60
C SER A 35 -54.35 -27.48 13.55
N HIS A 36 -53.71 -26.92 12.52
CA HIS A 36 -54.28 -25.79 11.78
C HIS A 36 -53.78 -25.78 10.32
N GLN A 37 -54.63 -26.27 9.43
CA GLN A 37 -54.45 -26.22 7.98
C GLN A 37 -54.52 -24.77 7.52
N SER A 38 -53.37 -24.14 7.33
CA SER A 38 -53.26 -22.84 6.68
C SER A 38 -52.90 -23.08 5.22
N ARG A 39 -53.91 -23.14 4.34
CA ARG A 39 -53.73 -23.07 2.88
C ARG A 39 -53.15 -21.70 2.53
N LEU A 40 -51.83 -21.58 2.57
CA LEU A 40 -51.14 -20.47 1.92
C LEU A 40 -50.94 -20.86 0.45
N TYR A 41 -51.82 -20.30 -0.39
CA TYR A 41 -51.59 -20.24 -1.83
C TYR A 41 -50.21 -19.62 -2.08
N LEU A 42 -49.27 -20.47 -2.51
CA LEU A 42 -48.01 -20.09 -3.13
C LEU A 42 -48.33 -19.29 -4.40
N SER A 43 -48.52 -17.98 -4.26
CA SER A 43 -48.41 -17.06 -5.40
C SER A 43 -46.95 -16.97 -5.79
N ARG A 44 -46.59 -17.86 -6.71
CA ARG A 44 -45.33 -17.89 -7.44
C ARG A 44 -45.28 -16.67 -8.37
N ASN A 45 -44.97 -15.50 -7.82
CA ASN A 45 -44.75 -14.31 -8.62
C ASN A 45 -43.32 -14.28 -9.14
N TYR A 46 -43.16 -14.87 -10.33
CA TYR A 46 -42.05 -14.62 -11.24
C TYR A 46 -42.02 -13.15 -11.69
N SER A 47 -40.81 -12.59 -11.78
CA SER A 47 -40.43 -11.48 -12.68
C SER A 47 -40.83 -10.03 -12.31
N SER A 48 -39.98 -9.36 -11.52
CA SER A 48 -40.02 -7.89 -11.24
C SER A 48 -38.71 -7.16 -11.63
N SER A 49 -37.87 -7.76 -12.46
CA SER A 49 -36.54 -7.18 -12.76
C SER A 49 -36.60 -5.96 -13.69
N LYS A 50 -37.47 -5.98 -14.72
CA LYS A 50 -37.54 -4.91 -15.74
C LYS A 50 -38.11 -3.59 -15.20
N VAL A 51 -39.17 -3.63 -14.40
CA VAL A 51 -39.81 -2.43 -13.82
C VAL A 51 -38.91 -1.77 -12.77
N ARG A 52 -38.28 -2.56 -11.88
CA ARG A 52 -37.29 -2.04 -10.92
C ARG A 52 -36.08 -1.41 -11.61
N GLN A 53 -35.60 -2.01 -12.71
CA GLN A 53 -34.52 -1.42 -13.51
C GLN A 53 -34.93 -0.12 -14.21
N GLY A 54 -36.18 0.01 -14.65
CA GLY A 54 -36.70 1.24 -15.27
C GLY A 54 -36.78 2.40 -14.28
N ILE A 55 -37.33 2.15 -13.08
CA ILE A 55 -37.42 3.14 -12.01
C ILE A 55 -36.03 3.54 -11.52
N ALA A 56 -35.12 2.57 -11.32
CA ALA A 56 -33.74 2.85 -10.92
C ALA A 56 -33.00 3.70 -11.98
N ARG A 57 -33.22 3.46 -13.27
CA ARG A 57 -32.66 4.27 -14.36
C ARG A 57 -33.20 5.70 -14.35
N HIS A 58 -34.50 5.90 -14.15
CA HIS A 58 -35.11 7.23 -14.07
C HIS A 58 -34.63 8.03 -12.85
N VAL A 59 -34.53 7.37 -11.69
CA VAL A 59 -34.01 7.99 -10.46
C VAL A 59 -32.53 8.35 -10.64
N SER A 60 -31.74 7.46 -11.24
CA SER A 60 -30.33 7.71 -11.54
C SER A 60 -30.15 8.90 -12.49
N SER A 61 -30.91 8.98 -13.59
CA SER A 61 -30.80 10.09 -14.55
C SER A 61 -31.22 11.43 -13.94
N ARG A 62 -32.27 11.45 -13.10
CA ARG A 62 -32.65 12.65 -12.33
C ARG A 62 -31.58 13.07 -11.34
N LEU A 63 -30.97 12.14 -10.61
CA LEU A 63 -29.86 12.41 -9.70
C LEU A 63 -28.64 12.97 -10.43
N GLN A 64 -28.29 12.40 -11.58
CA GLN A 64 -27.19 12.87 -12.42
C GLN A 64 -27.43 14.31 -12.90
N TRP A 65 -28.65 14.64 -13.33
CA TRP A 65 -29.00 15.99 -13.76
C TRP A 65 -28.91 17.02 -12.63
N VAL A 66 -29.44 16.68 -11.44
CA VAL A 66 -29.35 17.56 -10.26
C VAL A 66 -27.89 17.76 -9.85
N ASN A 67 -27.09 16.70 -9.84
CA ASN A 67 -25.66 16.80 -9.51
C ASN A 67 -24.91 17.68 -10.53
N ALA A 68 -25.18 17.53 -11.83
CA ALA A 68 -24.57 18.35 -12.87
C ALA A 68 -24.92 19.85 -12.74
N LYS A 69 -26.19 20.15 -12.39
CA LYS A 69 -26.63 21.53 -12.14
C LYS A 69 -25.95 22.12 -10.89
N TYR A 70 -25.82 21.32 -9.84
CA TYR A 70 -25.13 21.71 -8.60
C TYR A 70 -23.63 21.96 -8.84
N GLU A 71 -22.95 21.08 -9.58
CA GLU A 71 -21.55 21.28 -9.96
C GLU A 71 -21.35 22.54 -10.81
N GLY A 72 -22.24 22.80 -11.78
CA GLY A 72 -22.22 24.01 -12.58
C GLY A 72 -22.42 25.29 -11.77
N PHE A 73 -23.30 25.25 -10.76
CA PHE A 73 -23.51 26.37 -9.84
C PHE A 73 -22.28 26.62 -8.95
N LEU A 74 -21.73 25.55 -8.34
CA LEU A 74 -20.55 25.63 -7.49
C LEU A 74 -19.33 26.18 -8.26
N LYS A 75 -19.11 25.71 -9.49
CA LYS A 75 -18.00 26.16 -10.33
C LYS A 75 -18.06 27.66 -10.62
N ARG A 76 -19.25 28.21 -10.84
CA ARG A 76 -19.45 29.64 -11.14
C ARG A 76 -19.32 30.52 -9.91
N ARG A 77 -19.87 30.11 -8.76
CA ARG A 77 -19.94 30.97 -7.57
C ARG A 77 -18.75 30.80 -6.62
N PHE A 78 -18.18 29.59 -6.50
CA PHE A 78 -17.12 29.27 -5.55
C PHE A 78 -16.05 28.33 -6.15
N PRO A 79 -15.16 28.83 -7.02
CA PRO A 79 -14.21 27.98 -7.76
C PRO A 79 -13.25 27.19 -6.86
N ARG A 80 -12.80 27.77 -5.73
CA ARG A 80 -11.92 27.08 -4.76
C ARG A 80 -12.65 25.93 -4.03
N PHE A 81 -13.90 26.16 -3.63
CA PHE A 81 -14.72 25.13 -2.99
C PHE A 81 -15.09 24.02 -3.98
N TYR A 82 -15.37 24.37 -5.24
CA TYR A 82 -15.63 23.40 -6.29
C TYR A 82 -14.43 22.46 -6.49
N LEU A 83 -13.20 22.99 -6.53
CA LEU A 83 -12.00 22.16 -6.66
C LEU A 83 -11.89 21.16 -5.49
N LEU A 84 -12.10 21.63 -4.25
CA LEU A 84 -12.10 20.77 -3.07
C LEU A 84 -13.18 19.68 -3.17
N HIS A 85 -14.43 20.08 -3.38
CA HIS A 85 -15.57 19.18 -3.49
C HIS A 85 -15.35 18.12 -4.58
N HIS A 86 -14.90 18.55 -5.76
CA HIS A 86 -14.64 17.66 -6.89
C HIS A 86 -13.49 16.69 -6.59
N THR A 87 -12.37 17.14 -6.02
CA THR A 87 -11.26 16.25 -5.60
C THR A 87 -11.74 15.22 -4.57
N PHE A 88 -12.54 15.62 -3.58
CA PHE A 88 -13.07 14.69 -2.58
C PHE A 88 -14.06 13.70 -3.18
N ALA A 89 -15.00 14.15 -4.02
CA ALA A 89 -15.97 13.28 -4.68
C ALA A 89 -15.28 12.25 -5.59
N GLN A 90 -14.28 12.67 -6.37
CA GLN A 90 -13.46 11.76 -7.17
C GLN A 90 -12.66 10.79 -6.29
N GLY A 91 -12.04 11.27 -5.21
CA GLY A 91 -11.29 10.44 -4.26
C GLY A 91 -12.16 9.35 -3.63
N PHE A 92 -13.39 9.67 -3.21
CA PHE A 92 -14.34 8.68 -2.70
C PHE A 92 -14.74 7.66 -3.76
N LYS A 93 -14.98 8.10 -5.00
CA LYS A 93 -15.31 7.19 -6.11
C LYS A 93 -14.18 6.21 -6.37
N GLN A 94 -12.93 6.68 -6.39
CA GLN A 94 -11.75 5.84 -6.58
C GLN A 94 -11.55 4.86 -5.41
N LEU A 95 -11.65 5.34 -4.17
CA LEU A 95 -11.54 4.51 -2.97
C LEU A 95 -12.59 3.39 -2.94
N PHE A 96 -13.83 3.68 -3.38
CA PHE A 96 -14.88 2.67 -3.46
C PHE A 96 -14.59 1.62 -4.54
N GLN A 97 -14.04 2.03 -5.69
CA GLN A 97 -13.61 1.07 -6.71
C GLN A 97 -12.46 0.21 -6.20
N ASP A 98 -11.44 0.80 -5.57
CA ASP A 98 -10.33 0.05 -5.00
C ASP A 98 -10.80 -0.91 -3.91
N ALA A 99 -11.75 -0.51 -3.07
CA ALA A 99 -12.37 -1.40 -2.07
C ALA A 99 -13.10 -2.57 -2.73
N LYS A 100 -13.83 -2.34 -3.83
CA LYS A 100 -14.53 -3.39 -4.58
C LYS A 100 -13.54 -4.36 -5.23
N ASP A 101 -12.47 -3.84 -5.84
CA ASP A 101 -11.42 -4.62 -6.45
C ASP A 101 -10.68 -5.47 -5.42
N VAL A 102 -10.27 -4.88 -4.29
CA VAL A 102 -9.62 -5.60 -3.19
C VAL A 102 -10.53 -6.70 -2.62
N ARG A 103 -11.83 -6.44 -2.46
CA ARG A 103 -12.79 -7.48 -2.05
C ARG A 103 -12.84 -8.61 -3.07
N ARG A 104 -12.85 -8.31 -4.37
CA ARG A 104 -12.82 -9.32 -5.43
C ARG A 104 -11.55 -10.16 -5.37
N ILE A 105 -10.39 -9.51 -5.23
CA ILE A 105 -9.08 -10.19 -5.13
C ILE A 105 -9.06 -11.09 -3.90
N LYS A 106 -9.48 -10.60 -2.73
CA LYS A 106 -9.54 -11.41 -1.50
C LYS A 106 -10.52 -12.58 -1.62
N ALA A 107 -11.68 -12.37 -2.23
CA ALA A 107 -12.62 -13.45 -2.50
C ALA A 107 -11.97 -14.51 -3.41
N LYS A 108 -11.32 -14.09 -4.49
CA LYS A 108 -10.58 -14.97 -5.39
C LYS A 108 -9.50 -15.79 -4.66
N MET A 109 -8.70 -15.15 -3.80
CA MET A 109 -7.69 -15.85 -2.99
C MET A 109 -8.31 -16.93 -2.07
N VAL A 110 -9.48 -16.67 -1.50
CA VAL A 110 -10.17 -17.62 -0.61
C VAL A 110 -10.82 -18.75 -1.41
N TYR A 111 -11.50 -18.45 -2.53
CA TYR A 111 -12.19 -19.45 -3.35
C TYR A 111 -11.22 -20.33 -4.14
N GLU A 112 -10.16 -19.76 -4.70
CA GLU A 112 -9.18 -20.48 -5.53
C GLU A 112 -7.97 -20.96 -4.71
N GLY A 113 -7.85 -20.58 -3.44
CA GLY A 113 -6.71 -20.96 -2.58
C GLY A 113 -5.38 -20.31 -2.99
N VAL A 114 -5.40 -19.29 -3.84
CA VAL A 114 -4.20 -18.63 -4.37
C VAL A 114 -3.51 -17.83 -3.25
N LYS A 115 -2.21 -18.09 -3.05
CA LYS A 115 -1.39 -17.38 -2.08
C LYS A 115 -1.04 -15.99 -2.59
N PHE A 116 -0.70 -15.07 -1.68
CA PHE A 116 -0.30 -13.70 -2.02
C PHE A 116 0.89 -13.63 -3.01
N GLN A 117 1.79 -14.61 -2.98
CA GLN A 117 3.00 -14.68 -3.82
C GLN A 117 2.72 -15.01 -5.30
N ASP A 118 1.59 -15.67 -5.56
CA ASP A 118 1.20 -16.15 -6.89
C ASP A 118 0.28 -15.16 -7.62
N LEU A 119 -0.10 -14.08 -6.95
CA LEU A 119 -0.92 -13.04 -7.54
C LEU A 119 -0.14 -12.25 -8.62
N PRO A 120 -0.85 -11.68 -9.60
CA PRO A 120 -0.25 -10.77 -10.56
C PRO A 120 0.16 -9.47 -9.86
N TYR A 121 1.21 -8.83 -10.40
CA TYR A 121 1.81 -7.61 -9.83
C TYR A 121 0.78 -6.51 -9.51
N ARG A 122 -0.14 -6.23 -10.44
CA ARG A 122 -1.17 -5.19 -10.28
C ARG A 122 -2.12 -5.46 -9.11
N GLU A 123 -2.48 -6.72 -8.87
CA GLU A 123 -3.35 -7.10 -7.75
C GLU A 123 -2.60 -6.99 -6.41
N MET A 124 -1.35 -7.46 -6.37
CA MET A 124 -0.50 -7.33 -5.18
C MET A 124 -0.26 -5.87 -4.80
N GLU A 125 0.05 -5.03 -5.79
CA GLU A 125 0.30 -3.61 -5.57
C GLU A 125 -0.98 -2.90 -5.10
N LYS A 126 -2.15 -3.19 -5.69
CA LYS A 126 -3.45 -2.69 -5.23
C LYS A 126 -3.74 -3.08 -3.78
N LEU A 127 -3.58 -4.37 -3.42
CA LEU A 127 -3.78 -4.84 -2.05
C LEU A 127 -2.89 -4.10 -1.05
N ARG A 128 -1.63 -3.89 -1.41
CA ARG A 128 -0.66 -3.20 -0.57
C ARG A 128 -0.99 -1.71 -0.40
N GLN A 129 -1.29 -1.00 -1.49
CA GLN A 129 -1.66 0.41 -1.46
C GLN A 129 -2.91 0.60 -0.60
N PHE A 130 -3.97 -0.17 -0.88
CA PHE A 130 -5.21 -0.11 -0.11
C PHE A 130 -5.01 -0.41 1.37
N ARG A 131 -4.15 -1.39 1.74
CA ARG A 131 -3.83 -1.66 3.14
C ARG A 131 -3.17 -0.45 3.82
N ARG A 132 -2.21 0.20 3.15
CA ARG A 132 -1.52 1.39 3.67
C ARG A 132 -2.51 2.55 3.85
N ASP A 133 -3.39 2.73 2.89
CA ASP A 133 -4.42 3.77 2.89
C ASP A 133 -5.43 3.57 4.02
N LEU A 134 -5.89 2.33 4.25
CA LEU A 134 -6.75 2.00 5.38
C LEU A 134 -6.06 2.23 6.73
N ILE A 135 -4.81 1.79 6.90
CA ILE A 135 -4.06 2.01 8.15
C ILE A 135 -3.96 3.51 8.44
N LYS A 136 -3.75 4.34 7.42
CA LYS A 136 -3.71 5.80 7.53
C LYS A 136 -5.07 6.40 7.89
N ALA A 137 -6.16 5.81 7.41
CA ALA A 137 -7.53 6.28 7.64
C ALA A 137 -8.10 5.92 9.01
N ILE A 138 -7.64 4.83 9.63
CA ILE A 138 -8.18 4.33 10.92
C ILE A 138 -8.14 5.40 12.03
N PRO A 139 -7.03 6.11 12.29
CA PRO A 139 -7.01 7.15 13.32
C PRO A 139 -8.04 8.25 13.08
N LEU A 140 -8.21 8.66 11.82
CA LEU A 140 -9.20 9.66 11.43
C LEU A 140 -10.63 9.19 11.70
N MET A 141 -10.93 7.92 11.39
CA MET A 141 -12.23 7.31 11.66
C MET A 141 -12.54 7.26 13.16
N VAL A 142 -11.56 6.90 14.00
CA VAL A 142 -11.74 6.82 15.46
C VAL A 142 -12.00 8.21 16.06
N ILE A 143 -11.24 9.23 15.63
CA ILE A 143 -11.43 10.62 16.08
C ILE A 143 -12.81 11.16 15.63
N SER A 144 -13.40 10.64 14.56
CA SER A 144 -14.71 11.09 14.05
C SER A 144 -15.92 10.47 14.75
N ILE A 145 -15.73 9.48 15.63
CA ILE A 145 -16.84 8.80 16.34
C ILE A 145 -17.65 9.78 17.21
N PRO A 146 -17.03 10.68 18.01
CA PRO A 146 -17.77 11.65 18.79
C PRO A 146 -18.46 12.69 17.88
N PRO A 147 -19.74 13.04 18.14
CA PRO A 147 -20.53 13.89 17.25
C PRO A 147 -19.94 15.28 17.02
N PHE A 148 -19.23 15.84 18.01
CA PHE A 148 -18.60 17.17 17.94
C PHE A 148 -17.20 17.17 17.31
N ALA A 149 -16.54 16.00 17.25
CA ALA A 149 -15.18 15.90 16.73
C ALA A 149 -15.12 16.02 15.20
N ASN A 150 -16.25 15.88 14.50
CA ASN A 150 -16.32 16.02 13.04
C ASN A 150 -15.78 17.37 12.55
N TYR A 151 -16.13 18.48 13.20
CA TYR A 151 -15.61 19.80 12.83
C TYR A 151 -14.11 19.91 13.08
N PHE A 152 -13.64 19.34 14.20
CA PHE A 152 -12.22 19.28 14.53
C PHE A 152 -11.43 18.46 13.50
N VAL A 153 -11.98 17.35 13.02
CA VAL A 153 -11.40 16.52 11.95
C VAL A 153 -11.22 17.32 10.66
N PHE A 154 -12.21 18.13 10.26
CA PHE A 154 -12.08 18.99 9.07
C PHE A 154 -10.98 20.04 9.24
N VAL A 155 -10.88 20.66 10.42
CA VAL A 155 -9.79 21.60 10.74
C VAL A 155 -8.44 20.89 10.64
N LEU A 156 -8.30 19.71 11.26
CA LEU A 156 -7.07 18.93 11.20
C LEU A 156 -6.71 18.50 9.76
N MET A 157 -7.68 18.09 8.95
CA MET A 157 -7.44 17.73 7.54
C MET A 157 -6.94 18.92 6.70
N TYR A 158 -7.39 20.14 7.02
CA TYR A 158 -6.94 21.36 6.36
C TYR A 158 -5.49 21.73 6.72
N PHE A 159 -5.13 21.65 8.01
CA PHE A 159 -3.78 21.99 8.48
C PHE A 159 -2.74 20.88 8.27
N PHE A 160 -3.15 19.61 8.34
CA PHE A 160 -2.27 18.44 8.24
C PHE A 160 -2.66 17.46 7.11
N PRO A 161 -2.80 17.94 5.86
CA PRO A 161 -3.27 17.11 4.74
C PRO A 161 -2.34 15.92 4.45
N ARG A 162 -1.03 16.11 4.62
CA ARG A 162 -0.01 15.07 4.41
C ARG A 162 -0.17 13.89 5.38
N GLN A 163 -0.53 14.14 6.64
CA GLN A 163 -0.58 13.10 7.68
C GLN A 163 -1.93 12.40 7.72
N LEU A 164 -3.03 13.13 7.48
CA LEU A 164 -4.38 12.62 7.71
C LEU A 164 -5.11 12.18 6.43
N LEU A 165 -4.83 12.81 5.29
CA LEU A 165 -5.49 12.45 4.04
C LEU A 165 -4.81 11.26 3.35
N ILE A 166 -5.64 10.37 2.81
CA ILE A 166 -5.22 9.29 1.92
C ILE A 166 -4.79 9.89 0.57
N PRO A 167 -3.81 9.30 -0.15
CA PRO A 167 -3.37 9.78 -1.46
C PRO A 167 -4.48 10.03 -2.49
N HIS A 168 -5.61 9.31 -2.43
CA HIS A 168 -6.77 9.54 -3.30
C HIS A 168 -7.43 10.91 -3.14
N PHE A 169 -7.22 11.59 -2.00
CA PHE A 169 -7.76 12.91 -1.72
C PHE A 169 -6.75 14.04 -1.95
N TRP A 170 -5.55 13.72 -2.44
CA TRP A 170 -4.52 14.72 -2.73
C TRP A 170 -4.67 15.25 -4.16
N ASN A 171 -4.51 16.56 -4.31
CA ASN A 171 -4.35 17.16 -5.63
C ASN A 171 -3.04 16.68 -6.28
N PRO A 172 -2.94 16.58 -7.62
CA PRO A 172 -1.72 16.13 -8.30
C PRO A 172 -0.46 16.91 -7.90
N LYS A 173 -0.58 18.24 -7.73
CA LYS A 173 0.50 19.10 -7.25
C LYS A 173 0.94 18.74 -5.83
N GLN A 174 -0.03 18.55 -4.92
CA GLN A 174 0.24 18.14 -3.53
C GLN A 174 0.88 16.75 -3.47
N LYS A 175 0.45 15.82 -4.32
CA LYS A 175 1.00 14.48 -4.38
C LYS A 175 2.49 14.51 -4.73
N ALA A 176 2.87 15.24 -5.77
CA ALA A 176 4.27 15.41 -6.16
C ALA A 176 5.08 16.09 -5.04
N GLU A 177 4.57 17.18 -4.46
CA GLU A 177 5.21 17.87 -3.34
C GLU A 177 5.45 16.95 -2.13
N PHE A 178 4.42 16.21 -1.71
CA PHE A 178 4.54 15.29 -0.57
C PHE A 178 5.49 14.14 -0.87
N GLN A 179 5.47 13.59 -2.09
CA GLN A 179 6.44 12.59 -2.52
C GLN A 179 7.87 13.10 -2.45
N ARG A 180 8.14 14.34 -2.88
CA ARG A 180 9.46 14.98 -2.74
C ARG A 180 9.87 15.13 -1.29
N VAL A 181 8.96 15.55 -0.42
CA VAL A 181 9.26 15.70 1.01
C VAL A 181 9.54 14.34 1.68
N TYR A 182 8.77 13.30 1.35
CA TYR A 182 9.06 11.96 1.87
C TYR A 182 10.37 11.41 1.32
N HIS A 183 10.70 11.70 0.06
CA HIS A 183 11.97 11.33 -0.54
C HIS A 183 13.15 12.04 0.13
N SER A 184 13.05 13.34 0.42
CA SER A 184 14.12 14.07 1.10
C SER A 184 14.40 13.52 2.50
N PHE A 185 13.37 13.16 3.27
CA PHE A 185 13.55 12.43 4.54
C PHE A 185 14.23 11.07 4.33
N ARG A 186 13.88 10.33 3.29
CA ARG A 186 14.52 9.05 2.96
C ARG A 186 16.02 9.22 2.63
N VAL A 187 16.38 10.25 1.85
CA VAL A 187 17.76 10.53 1.43
C VAL A 187 18.66 10.88 2.62
N GLN A 188 18.15 11.56 3.64
CA GLN A 188 18.91 11.88 4.87
C GLN A 188 19.47 10.63 5.56
N HIS A 189 18.84 9.46 5.37
CA HIS A 189 19.28 8.20 5.97
C HIS A 189 20.28 7.40 5.12
N TYR A 190 20.58 7.80 3.88
CA TYR A 190 21.52 7.07 3.02
C TYR A 190 22.95 7.06 3.58
N ARG A 191 23.49 8.23 3.92
CA ARG A 191 24.85 8.35 4.48
C ARG A 191 24.98 7.64 5.84
N PRO A 192 24.06 7.81 6.81
CA PRO A 192 24.08 7.04 8.05
C PRO A 192 24.08 5.53 7.84
N VAL A 193 23.27 5.00 6.91
CA VAL A 193 23.21 3.56 6.63
C VAL A 193 24.51 3.05 6.01
N LEU A 194 25.13 3.81 5.10
CA LEU A 194 26.44 3.44 4.54
C LEU A 194 27.55 3.42 5.58
N LYS A 195 27.57 4.40 6.50
CA LYS A 195 28.54 4.44 7.60
C LYS A 195 28.38 3.25 8.55
N GLU A 196 27.15 2.88 8.89
CA GLU A 196 26.91 1.68 9.70
C GLU A 196 27.33 0.40 8.98
N LEU A 197 27.05 0.27 7.68
CA LEU A 197 27.53 -0.87 6.88
C LEU A 197 29.06 -0.99 6.89
N GLU A 198 29.76 0.14 6.78
CA GLU A 198 31.21 0.20 6.86
C GLU A 198 31.72 -0.25 8.24
N ILE A 199 31.15 0.25 9.33
CA ILE A 199 31.47 -0.17 10.71
C ILE A 199 31.24 -1.68 10.87
N MET A 200 30.08 -2.18 10.45
CA MET A 200 29.74 -3.60 10.54
C MET A 200 30.64 -4.47 9.66
N SER A 201 31.15 -3.94 8.54
CA SER A 201 32.09 -4.65 7.66
C SER A 201 33.38 -5.02 8.41
N HIS A 202 33.83 -4.19 9.35
CA HIS A 202 35.03 -4.48 10.14
C HIS A 202 34.87 -5.69 11.05
N GLN A 203 33.65 -5.97 11.50
CA GLN A 203 33.29 -7.10 12.39
C GLN A 203 33.17 -8.44 11.63
N LEU A 204 33.21 -8.42 10.30
CA LEU A 204 33.12 -9.63 9.48
C LEU A 204 34.41 -10.45 9.54
N LYS A 205 34.26 -11.77 9.74
CA LYS A 205 35.38 -12.72 9.74
C LYS A 205 35.91 -13.05 8.33
N ASN A 206 35.04 -12.99 7.31
CA ASN A 206 35.38 -13.35 5.93
C ASN A 206 36.16 -12.22 5.23
N VAL A 207 37.49 -12.32 5.22
CA VAL A 207 38.40 -11.32 4.62
C VAL A 207 38.06 -10.92 3.18
N PRO A 208 37.82 -11.84 2.21
CA PRO A 208 37.57 -11.43 0.82
C PRO A 208 36.23 -10.71 0.64
N LEU A 209 35.16 -11.22 1.27
CA LEU A 209 33.83 -10.60 1.20
C LEU A 209 33.78 -9.27 1.96
N LYS A 210 34.55 -9.15 3.05
CA LYS A 210 34.75 -7.89 3.78
C LYS A 210 35.34 -6.82 2.86
N GLY A 211 36.43 -7.12 2.17
CA GLY A 211 37.05 -6.19 1.22
C GLY A 211 36.07 -5.76 0.12
N GLN A 212 35.27 -6.69 -0.42
CA GLN A 212 34.23 -6.37 -1.41
C GLN A 212 33.16 -5.42 -0.86
N LEU A 213 32.67 -5.64 0.37
CA LEU A 213 31.67 -4.77 0.98
C LEU A 213 32.22 -3.39 1.31
N THR A 214 33.44 -3.29 1.84
CA THR A 214 34.11 -2.02 2.11
C THR A 214 34.33 -1.23 0.82
N ASN A 215 34.82 -1.88 -0.24
CA ASN A 215 34.99 -1.26 -1.55
C ASN A 215 33.65 -0.79 -2.15
N LEU A 216 32.59 -1.59 -2.01
CA LEU A 216 31.25 -1.22 -2.44
C LEU A 216 30.76 0.04 -1.71
N CYS A 217 30.92 0.09 -0.39
CA CYS A 217 30.55 1.26 0.41
C CYS A 217 31.37 2.49 0.01
N ALA A 218 32.69 2.37 -0.12
CA ALA A 218 33.58 3.46 -0.53
C ALA A 218 33.20 4.01 -1.91
N LYS A 219 32.88 3.13 -2.87
CA LYS A 219 32.43 3.50 -4.22
C LYS A 219 31.13 4.30 -4.21
N VAL A 220 30.15 3.90 -3.39
CA VAL A 220 28.92 4.68 -3.24
C VAL A 220 29.20 5.99 -2.51
N GLN A 221 30.08 5.98 -1.50
CA GLN A 221 30.41 7.21 -0.78
C GLN A 221 31.15 8.24 -1.65
N SER A 222 31.95 7.80 -2.63
CA SER A 222 32.68 8.65 -3.58
C SER A 222 31.81 9.24 -4.70
N GLY A 223 30.52 8.89 -4.76
CA GLY A 223 29.59 9.42 -5.77
C GLY A 223 29.37 8.52 -6.98
N ALA A 224 30.02 7.36 -7.06
CA ALA A 224 29.81 6.42 -8.15
C ALA A 224 28.60 5.50 -7.89
N ASN A 225 27.96 5.03 -8.97
CA ASN A 225 26.92 4.02 -8.90
C ASN A 225 27.53 2.62 -9.05
N PRO A 226 27.28 1.69 -8.12
CA PRO A 226 27.81 0.33 -8.18
C PRO A 226 27.12 -0.50 -9.26
N LYS A 227 27.83 -1.49 -9.79
CA LYS A 227 27.27 -2.43 -10.77
C LYS A 227 26.44 -3.50 -10.06
N VAL A 228 25.43 -4.05 -10.73
CA VAL A 228 24.59 -5.15 -10.21
C VAL A 228 25.44 -6.33 -9.73
N SER A 229 26.48 -6.70 -10.46
CA SER A 229 27.40 -7.79 -10.09
C SER A 229 28.17 -7.53 -8.79
N GLU A 230 28.56 -6.28 -8.53
CA GLU A 230 29.26 -5.88 -7.30
C GLU A 230 28.33 -6.01 -6.08
N ILE A 231 27.05 -5.66 -6.23
CA ILE A 231 26.03 -5.81 -5.18
C ILE A 231 25.76 -7.30 -4.91
N LEU A 232 25.65 -8.12 -5.96
CA LEU A 232 25.38 -9.55 -5.81
C LEU A 232 26.56 -10.33 -5.22
N ALA A 233 27.79 -9.86 -5.40
CA ALA A 233 28.98 -10.49 -4.83
C ALA A 233 28.93 -10.54 -3.29
N VAL A 234 28.31 -9.54 -2.65
CA VAL A 234 28.22 -9.45 -1.18
C VAL A 234 26.96 -10.10 -0.58
N LYS A 235 26.08 -10.69 -1.41
CA LYS A 235 24.75 -11.17 -0.95
C LYS A 235 24.79 -12.15 0.23
N ASN A 236 25.80 -13.03 0.25
CA ASN A 236 25.93 -14.06 1.28
C ASN A 236 26.16 -13.45 2.67
N LEU A 237 26.74 -12.24 2.75
CA LEU A 237 26.95 -11.52 4.02
C LEU A 237 25.62 -11.09 4.66
N PHE A 238 24.58 -10.90 3.87
CA PHE A 238 23.26 -10.44 4.33
C PHE A 238 22.31 -11.57 4.72
N SER A 239 22.77 -12.83 4.67
CA SER A 239 22.02 -13.98 5.20
C SER A 239 22.30 -14.24 6.68
N SER A 240 23.45 -13.81 7.20
CA SER A 240 23.94 -14.15 8.54
C SER A 240 24.33 -12.90 9.34
N ALA A 241 24.65 -13.07 10.63
CA ALA A 241 25.15 -11.98 11.45
C ALA A 241 26.42 -11.35 10.85
N PRO A 242 26.61 -10.02 10.95
CA PRO A 242 25.74 -9.04 11.63
C PRO A 242 24.68 -8.40 10.72
N LEU A 243 24.68 -8.68 9.41
CA LEU A 243 23.86 -7.93 8.44
C LEU A 243 22.51 -8.58 8.13
N GLY A 244 22.33 -9.85 8.49
CA GLY A 244 21.09 -10.58 8.31
C GLY A 244 19.94 -9.97 9.10
N LEU A 245 18.76 -9.85 8.49
CA LEU A 245 17.67 -9.03 9.01
C LEU A 245 17.18 -9.42 10.42
N LYS A 246 17.28 -10.72 10.76
CA LYS A 246 16.92 -11.25 12.09
C LYS A 246 18.01 -11.04 13.15
N MET A 247 19.26 -10.87 12.74
CA MET A 247 20.44 -10.75 13.61
C MET A 247 21.01 -9.33 13.65
N MET A 248 20.49 -8.44 12.82
CA MET A 248 20.89 -7.05 12.71
C MET A 248 20.63 -6.29 14.01
N SER A 249 21.54 -5.39 14.39
CA SER A 249 21.37 -4.58 15.59
C SER A 249 20.14 -3.69 15.50
N VAL A 250 19.51 -3.41 16.65
CA VAL A 250 18.30 -2.58 16.70
C VAL A 250 18.58 -1.17 16.17
N ASP A 251 19.76 -0.62 16.43
CA ASP A 251 20.13 0.71 15.95
C ASP A 251 20.30 0.74 14.44
N HIS A 252 20.85 -0.32 13.84
CA HIS A 252 20.90 -0.45 12.38
C HIS A 252 19.49 -0.62 11.78
N MET A 253 18.62 -1.40 12.42
CA MET A 253 17.20 -1.48 12.03
C MET A 253 16.50 -0.12 12.07
N ARG A 254 16.75 0.69 13.11
CA ARG A 254 16.18 2.05 13.24
C ARG A 254 16.65 2.97 12.11
N ARG A 255 17.91 2.88 11.69
CA ARG A 255 18.46 3.69 10.60
C ARG A 255 17.97 3.24 9.22
N THR A 256 17.72 1.95 9.05
CA THR A 256 17.22 1.35 7.79
C THR A 256 15.69 1.48 7.64
N SER A 257 14.94 1.58 8.74
CA SER A 257 13.47 1.67 8.71
C SER A 257 12.89 2.83 7.87
N PRO A 258 13.44 4.06 7.93
CA PRO A 258 12.99 5.18 7.11
C PRO A 258 13.09 4.93 5.60
N LEU A 259 13.98 4.04 5.14
CA LEU A 259 14.14 3.72 3.72
C LEU A 259 12.86 3.15 3.09
N LEU A 260 12.06 2.42 3.87
CA LEU A 260 10.75 1.87 3.48
C LEU A 260 9.56 2.68 4.04
N PHE A 261 9.81 3.91 4.49
CA PHE A 261 8.83 4.78 5.15
C PHE A 261 8.24 4.18 6.44
N LEU A 262 9.06 3.43 7.21
CA LEU A 262 8.66 2.84 8.48
C LEU A 262 9.08 3.73 9.66
N THR A 263 8.29 3.67 10.74
CA THR A 263 8.53 4.45 11.95
C THR A 263 9.67 3.84 12.80
N PRO A 264 10.78 4.56 13.04
CA PRO A 264 11.93 4.03 13.78
C PRO A 264 11.75 4.05 15.31
N ARG A 265 10.72 4.72 15.83
CA ARG A 265 10.50 4.93 17.28
C ARG A 265 9.71 3.80 17.97
N LEU A 266 9.57 2.65 17.32
CA LEU A 266 8.83 1.52 17.88
C LEU A 266 9.73 0.64 18.78
N PRO A 267 9.14 -0.18 19.65
CA PRO A 267 9.86 -1.25 20.34
C PRO A 267 10.66 -2.14 19.37
N ALA A 268 11.85 -2.59 19.79
CA ALA A 268 12.81 -3.31 18.94
C ALA A 268 12.19 -4.50 18.17
N PHE A 269 11.40 -5.33 18.85
CA PHE A 269 10.75 -6.49 18.23
C PHE A 269 9.74 -6.10 17.14
N LEU A 270 9.04 -4.97 17.30
CA LEU A 270 8.10 -4.47 16.30
C LEU A 270 8.82 -3.90 15.08
N ILE A 271 9.95 -3.20 15.30
CA ILE A 271 10.78 -2.71 14.20
C ILE A 271 11.24 -3.88 13.34
N GLY A 272 11.86 -4.90 13.95
CA GLY A 272 12.36 -6.07 13.22
C GLY A 272 11.26 -6.80 12.47
N ARG A 273 10.10 -7.04 13.12
CA ARG A 273 8.94 -7.66 12.46
C ARG A 273 8.42 -6.83 11.28
N ARG A 274 8.19 -5.53 11.47
CA ARG A 274 7.67 -4.65 10.41
C ARG A 274 8.66 -4.55 9.26
N LEU A 275 9.94 -4.35 9.55
CA LEU A 275 10.98 -4.25 8.54
C LEU A 275 11.06 -5.54 7.71
N ASN A 276 11.07 -6.71 8.37
CA ASN A 276 11.05 -8.01 7.69
C ASN A 276 9.79 -8.23 6.86
N SER A 277 8.60 -7.97 7.39
CA SER A 277 7.35 -8.12 6.64
C SER A 277 7.31 -7.21 5.41
N HIS A 278 7.74 -5.96 5.54
CA HIS A 278 7.76 -5.01 4.42
C HIS A 278 8.82 -5.34 3.37
N ALA A 279 9.99 -5.83 3.80
CA ALA A 279 11.05 -6.22 2.91
C ALA A 279 10.70 -7.50 2.13
N LEU A 280 10.06 -8.48 2.79
CA LEU A 280 9.50 -9.66 2.12
C LEU A 280 8.37 -9.28 1.16
N GLU A 281 7.44 -8.41 1.56
CA GLU A 281 6.39 -7.92 0.67
C GLU A 281 6.97 -7.24 -0.58
N LEU A 282 8.04 -6.44 -0.42
CA LEU A 282 8.75 -5.83 -1.55
C LEU A 282 9.40 -6.88 -2.45
N LEU A 283 10.08 -7.88 -1.88
CA LEU A 283 10.68 -8.97 -2.65
C LEU A 283 9.64 -9.76 -3.46
N GLN A 284 8.48 -10.07 -2.86
CA GLN A 284 7.40 -10.76 -3.58
C GLN A 284 6.80 -9.89 -4.69
N LEU A 285 6.65 -8.58 -4.44
CA LEU A 285 6.26 -7.63 -5.49
C LEU A 285 7.28 -7.58 -6.62
N ASP A 286 8.58 -7.61 -6.32
CA ASP A 286 9.64 -7.64 -7.32
C ASP A 286 9.62 -8.91 -8.15
N ARG A 287 9.36 -10.07 -7.54
CA ARG A 287 9.17 -11.34 -8.27
C ARG A 287 7.98 -11.26 -9.22
N ALA A 288 6.83 -10.78 -8.75
CA ALA A 288 5.66 -10.60 -9.59
C ALA A 288 5.88 -9.57 -10.71
N LEU A 289 6.62 -8.50 -10.43
CA LEU A 289 6.97 -7.49 -11.42
C LEU A 289 7.97 -8.02 -12.45
N SER A 290 8.92 -8.87 -12.04
CA SER A 290 9.84 -9.54 -12.95
C SER A 290 9.09 -10.46 -13.93
N ARG A 291 8.09 -11.21 -13.43
CA ARG A 291 7.19 -12.03 -14.28
C ARG A 291 6.40 -11.19 -15.29
N LEU A 292 5.94 -10.00 -14.89
CA LEU A 292 5.20 -9.08 -15.77
C LEU A 292 6.10 -8.39 -16.79
N GLY A 293 7.32 -8.00 -16.39
CA GLY A 293 8.25 -7.24 -17.20
C GLY A 293 8.06 -5.70 -17.08
N PRO A 294 9.14 -4.91 -16.91
CA PRO A 294 9.07 -3.45 -16.81
C PRO A 294 8.47 -2.73 -18.03
N HIS A 295 8.48 -3.38 -19.21
CA HIS A 295 7.99 -2.81 -20.46
C HIS A 295 6.46 -2.78 -20.55
N GLN A 296 5.75 -3.62 -19.77
CA GLN A 296 4.28 -3.66 -19.76
C GLN A 296 3.67 -2.64 -18.78
N LEU A 297 4.50 -1.95 -18.00
CA LEU A 297 4.05 -0.91 -17.08
C LEU A 297 3.69 0.37 -17.83
N THR A 298 2.57 0.97 -17.42
CA THR A 298 2.25 2.35 -17.80
C THR A 298 3.26 3.32 -17.19
N ASP A 299 3.41 4.51 -17.78
CA ASP A 299 4.34 5.54 -17.28
C ASP A 299 4.12 5.88 -15.80
N SER A 300 2.86 5.94 -15.36
CA SER A 300 2.51 6.18 -13.96
C SER A 300 2.89 5.00 -13.06
N GLU A 301 2.65 3.76 -13.51
CA GLU A 301 3.05 2.55 -12.76
C GLU A 301 4.57 2.47 -12.64
N LEU A 302 5.29 2.75 -13.72
CA LEU A 302 6.75 2.77 -13.76
C LEU A 302 7.33 3.80 -12.78
N ARG A 303 6.85 5.04 -12.83
CA ARG A 303 7.29 6.11 -11.92
C ARG A 303 6.99 5.76 -10.45
N GLN A 304 5.83 5.18 -10.18
CA GLN A 304 5.46 4.75 -8.82
C GLN A 304 6.31 3.55 -8.35
N ALA A 305 6.60 2.60 -9.24
CA ALA A 305 7.46 1.45 -8.96
C ALA A 305 8.89 1.89 -8.62
N CYS A 306 9.42 2.88 -9.36
CA CYS A 306 10.71 3.51 -9.09
C CYS A 306 10.69 4.24 -7.73
N TYR A 307 9.66 5.06 -7.50
CA TYR A 307 9.49 5.84 -6.26
C TYR A 307 9.49 4.96 -5.01
N LEU A 308 8.78 3.85 -5.08
CA LEU A 308 8.71 2.88 -4.00
C LEU A 308 10.09 2.34 -3.59
N ARG A 309 10.97 2.13 -4.57
CA ARG A 309 12.23 1.39 -4.40
C ARG A 309 13.43 2.28 -4.10
N GLY A 310 13.32 3.60 -4.19
CA GLY A 310 14.36 4.49 -3.67
C GLY A 310 14.55 5.81 -4.39
N ILE A 311 14.26 5.88 -5.69
CA ILE A 311 14.53 7.08 -6.50
C ILE A 311 13.33 8.03 -6.57
N SER A 312 13.57 9.32 -6.78
CA SER A 312 12.50 10.26 -7.14
C SER A 312 12.28 10.21 -8.64
N SER A 313 11.05 9.92 -9.07
CA SER A 313 10.69 9.78 -10.49
C SER A 313 10.10 11.05 -11.11
N ASP A 314 9.92 12.11 -10.31
CA ASP A 314 9.25 13.37 -10.67
C ASP A 314 10.01 14.23 -11.71
N GLY A 315 11.23 13.85 -12.09
CA GLY A 315 12.04 14.56 -13.08
C GLY A 315 12.86 13.65 -13.99
N LEU A 316 12.64 12.33 -13.92
CA LEU A 316 13.38 11.36 -14.73
C LEU A 316 12.62 11.01 -16.01
N GLY A 317 13.37 10.80 -17.09
CA GLY A 317 12.83 10.28 -18.33
C GLY A 317 12.30 8.85 -18.15
N VAL A 318 11.29 8.46 -18.94
CA VAL A 318 10.70 7.11 -18.89
C VAL A 318 11.76 6.03 -19.12
N HIS A 319 12.67 6.25 -20.07
CA HIS A 319 13.78 5.33 -20.35
C HIS A 319 14.71 5.17 -19.13
N GLN A 320 15.10 6.26 -18.48
CA GLN A 320 15.95 6.22 -17.28
C GLN A 320 15.28 5.47 -16.13
N CYS A 321 13.98 5.69 -15.91
CA CYS A 321 13.21 4.95 -14.93
C CYS A 321 13.18 3.44 -15.24
N ARG A 322 13.02 3.08 -16.52
CA ARG A 322 12.98 1.68 -16.96
C ARG A 322 14.33 1.00 -16.78
N GLU A 323 15.42 1.64 -17.19
CA GLU A 323 16.78 1.12 -17.01
C GLU A 323 17.11 0.91 -15.53
N TRP A 324 16.83 1.90 -14.69
CA TRP A 324 17.04 1.78 -13.24
C TRP A 324 16.21 0.65 -12.63
N LEU A 325 14.94 0.54 -12.99
CA LEU A 325 14.06 -0.52 -12.49
C LEU A 325 14.53 -1.90 -12.96
N SER A 326 15.05 -2.01 -14.19
CA SER A 326 15.65 -3.25 -14.69
C SER A 326 16.87 -3.66 -13.85
N GLN A 327 17.77 -2.74 -13.51
CA GLN A 327 18.91 -3.01 -12.63
C GLN A 327 18.46 -3.45 -11.22
N TRP A 328 17.45 -2.77 -10.65
CA TRP A 328 16.85 -3.19 -9.39
C TRP A 328 16.29 -4.62 -9.45
N LEU A 329 15.57 -4.95 -10.52
CA LEU A 329 14.96 -6.27 -10.70
C LEU A 329 16.01 -7.37 -10.90
N GLN A 330 17.13 -7.08 -11.56
CA GLN A 330 18.26 -8.03 -11.65
C GLN A 330 18.82 -8.38 -10.26
N VAL A 331 18.97 -7.38 -9.38
CA VAL A 331 19.39 -7.62 -7.99
C VAL A 331 18.32 -8.43 -7.25
N SER A 332 17.11 -7.86 -7.11
CA SER A 332 16.03 -8.43 -6.28
C SER A 332 15.60 -9.84 -6.69
N SER A 333 15.57 -10.16 -8.00
CA SER A 333 15.20 -11.49 -8.49
C SER A 333 16.21 -12.58 -8.12
N SER A 334 17.47 -12.20 -7.89
CA SER A 334 18.55 -13.11 -7.52
C SER A 334 18.66 -13.34 -6.01
N LEU A 335 17.85 -12.64 -5.21
CA LEU A 335 17.88 -12.73 -3.74
C LEU A 335 16.92 -13.79 -3.19
N LYS A 336 17.41 -14.50 -2.17
CA LYS A 336 16.61 -15.39 -1.32
C LYS A 336 15.92 -14.61 -0.22
N GLU A 337 14.91 -15.22 0.42
CA GLU A 337 14.22 -14.61 1.56
C GLU A 337 15.14 -14.39 2.78
N SER A 338 16.20 -15.20 2.93
CA SER A 338 17.23 -15.00 3.96
C SER A 338 18.09 -13.75 3.69
N GLU A 339 18.23 -13.35 2.42
CA GLU A 339 19.10 -12.26 1.95
C GLU A 339 18.34 -10.93 1.80
N VAL A 340 17.08 -10.87 2.25
CA VAL A 340 16.20 -9.69 2.13
C VAL A 340 16.77 -8.43 2.79
N SER A 341 17.69 -8.58 3.73
CA SER A 341 18.45 -7.44 4.25
C SER A 341 19.21 -6.71 3.14
N LEU A 342 19.82 -7.42 2.18
CA LEU A 342 20.51 -6.79 1.05
C LEU A 342 19.53 -5.97 0.19
N LEU A 343 18.29 -6.41 0.01
CA LEU A 343 17.28 -5.67 -0.74
C LEU A 343 17.04 -4.28 -0.14
N LEU A 344 17.02 -4.17 1.19
CA LEU A 344 16.89 -2.90 1.90
C LEU A 344 18.08 -1.98 1.67
N HIS A 345 19.28 -2.53 1.72
CA HIS A 345 20.51 -1.76 1.51
C HIS A 345 20.73 -1.40 0.04
N THR A 346 20.19 -2.20 -0.88
CA THR A 346 20.18 -1.93 -2.34
C THR A 346 19.44 -0.62 -2.66
N VAL A 347 18.43 -0.25 -1.85
CA VAL A 347 17.79 1.08 -1.93
C VAL A 347 18.85 2.17 -1.88
N VAL A 348 19.82 2.05 -0.96
CA VAL A 348 20.90 3.04 -0.81
C VAL A 348 21.93 2.87 -1.92
N PHE A 349 22.39 1.65 -2.18
CA PHE A 349 23.43 1.40 -3.18
C PHE A 349 23.07 1.90 -4.58
N LEU A 350 21.82 1.71 -5.02
CA LEU A 350 21.37 2.13 -6.35
C LEU A 350 20.74 3.52 -6.41
N SER A 351 20.36 4.13 -5.27
CA SER A 351 19.66 5.42 -5.27
C SER A 351 20.49 6.58 -4.75
N ALA A 352 21.55 6.34 -3.98
CA ALA A 352 22.28 7.41 -3.29
C ALA A 352 22.94 8.42 -4.24
N ASN A 353 23.44 7.96 -5.38
CA ASN A 353 24.09 8.78 -6.39
C ASN A 353 23.34 8.75 -7.73
N TYR A 354 22.07 8.34 -7.72
CA TYR A 354 21.28 8.37 -8.93
C TYR A 354 20.89 9.82 -9.25
N PRO A 355 20.89 10.24 -10.53
CA PRO A 355 20.59 11.63 -10.89
C PRO A 355 19.28 12.10 -10.26
N HIS A 356 19.33 13.29 -9.66
CA HIS A 356 18.17 14.00 -9.16
C HIS A 356 18.12 15.35 -9.86
N VAL A 357 16.92 15.79 -10.26
CA VAL A 357 16.76 17.16 -10.74
C VAL A 357 17.00 18.11 -9.55
N PRO A 358 17.89 19.11 -9.66
CA PRO A 358 18.10 20.08 -8.61
C PRO A 358 16.77 20.74 -8.23
N SER A 359 16.46 20.78 -6.94
CA SER A 359 15.38 21.60 -6.42
C SER A 359 15.79 23.06 -6.58
N HIS A 360 15.23 23.76 -7.56
CA HIS A 360 15.18 25.22 -7.52
C HIS A 360 14.29 25.58 -6.32
N HIS A 361 14.93 25.94 -5.21
CA HIS A 361 14.29 26.51 -4.04
C HIS A 361 14.14 28.01 -4.22
#